data_AF-Q2FL55-F1
#
_entry.id   AF-Q2FL55-F1
#
_cell.length_a   1.000
_cell.length_b   1.000
_cell.length_c   1.000
_cell.angle_alpha   90.00
_cell.angle_beta   90.00
_cell.angle_gamma   90.00
#
_symmetry.space_group_name_H-M   'P 1'
#
loop_
_entity.id
_entity.type
_entity.pdbx_description
1 polymer ?
#
loop_
_entity_poly.entity_id
_entity_poly.type
_entity_poly.pdbx_seq_one_letter_code
_entity_poly.pdbx_strand_id
1 'polypeptide(L)'
;MRSRHHAEVRKAVLNAIRPCDSLISRFQIEDEIDQYPERYTELAGCSRKGRRRIITLAMNAMFIVWSQSWGVRPSSFVWEVRDQEGHIHNHPEVRR
;
A
#
# COMPACT_ATOMS: atom_id res chain seq x y z
N MET A 1 -13.61 -6.83 10.45
CA MET A 1 -12.54 -7.50 9.64
C MET A 1 -11.72 -6.54 8.76
N ARG A 2 -12.24 -5.37 8.33
CA ARG A 2 -11.49 -4.41 7.49
C ARG A 2 -10.31 -3.71 8.21
N SER A 3 -10.40 -3.47 9.53
CA SER A 3 -9.41 -2.67 10.26
C SER A 3 -8.03 -3.31 10.43
N ARG A 4 -7.96 -4.64 10.67
CA ARG A 4 -6.67 -5.34 10.91
C ARG A 4 -5.80 -5.38 9.66
N HIS A 5 -6.38 -5.71 8.51
CA HIS A 5 -5.67 -5.70 7.24
C HIS A 5 -5.18 -4.30 6.84
N HIS A 6 -5.95 -3.26 7.11
CA HIS A 6 -5.51 -1.88 6.85
C HIS A 6 -4.30 -1.49 7.71
N ALA A 7 -4.27 -1.92 8.98
CA ALA A 7 -3.14 -1.67 9.86
C ALA A 7 -1.86 -2.38 9.40
N GLU A 8 -1.96 -3.66 9.02
CA GLU A 8 -0.79 -4.40 8.48
C GLU A 8 -0.31 -3.82 7.15
N VAL A 9 -1.23 -3.46 6.23
CA VAL A 9 -0.86 -2.83 4.96
C VAL A 9 -0.18 -1.48 5.21
N ARG A 10 -0.70 -0.65 6.14
CA ARG A 10 -0.05 0.62 6.50
C ARG A 10 1.36 0.38 7.05
N LYS A 11 1.52 -0.59 7.96
CA LYS A 11 2.83 -0.95 8.52
C LYS A 11 3.80 -1.39 7.41
N ALA A 12 3.34 -2.22 6.48
CA ALA A 12 4.15 -2.66 5.34
C ALA A 12 4.57 -1.48 4.45
N VAL A 13 3.67 -0.53 4.19
CA VAL A 13 4.01 0.69 3.44
C VAL A 13 5.10 1.50 4.14
N LEU A 14 4.97 1.72 5.46
CA LEU A 14 5.93 2.50 6.23
C LEU A 14 7.33 1.86 6.27
N ASN A 15 7.40 0.53 6.23
CA ASN A 15 8.68 -0.20 6.23
C ASN A 15 9.28 -0.33 4.83
N ALA A 16 8.44 -0.46 3.80
CA ALA A 16 8.88 -0.62 2.42
C ALA A 16 9.28 0.70 1.73
N ILE A 17 8.75 1.84 2.20
CA ILE A 17 9.05 3.15 1.63
C ILE A 17 10.42 3.67 2.07
N ARG A 18 11.24 4.14 1.13
CA ARG A 18 12.52 4.77 1.47
C ARG A 18 12.33 6.21 1.96
N PRO A 19 13.29 6.78 2.71
CA PRO A 19 13.20 8.14 3.22
C PRO A 19 12.96 9.24 2.17
N CYS A 20 13.32 9.01 0.90
CA CYS A 20 13.17 9.99 -0.18
C CYS A 20 12.05 9.64 -1.17
N ASP A 21 11.41 8.49 -1.03
CA ASP A 21 10.38 8.06 -1.98
C ASP A 21 9.04 8.71 -1.61
N SER A 22 8.37 9.31 -2.60
CA SER A 22 6.99 9.81 -2.48
C SER A 22 5.94 8.83 -3.03
N LEU A 23 6.41 7.80 -3.75
CA LEU A 23 5.59 6.78 -4.38
C LEU A 23 5.93 5.40 -3.81
N ILE A 24 4.91 4.55 -3.72
CA ILE A 24 5.11 3.14 -3.42
C ILE A 24 4.32 2.27 -4.39
N SER A 25 4.97 1.22 -4.88
CA SER A 25 4.34 0.21 -5.71
C SER A 25 3.80 -0.95 -4.89
N ARG A 26 2.78 -1.64 -5.40
CA ARG A 26 2.30 -2.90 -4.80
C ARG A 26 3.41 -3.93 -4.67
N PHE A 27 4.34 -3.97 -5.63
CA PHE A 27 5.47 -4.91 -5.60
C PHE A 27 6.34 -4.69 -4.37
N GLN A 28 6.70 -3.44 -4.03
CA GLN A 28 7.48 -3.13 -2.83
C GLN A 28 6.77 -3.56 -1.54
N ILE A 29 5.44 -3.40 -1.49
CA ILE A 29 4.64 -3.86 -0.35
C ILE A 29 4.63 -5.39 -0.27
N GLU A 30 4.47 -6.08 -1.41
CA GLU A 30 4.53 -7.55 -1.45
C GLU A 30 5.91 -8.08 -1.04
N ASP A 31 6.98 -7.43 -1.51
CA ASP A 31 8.37 -7.80 -1.22
C ASP A 31 8.70 -7.68 0.27
N GLU A 32 8.31 -6.57 0.91
CA GLU A 32 8.44 -6.38 2.36
C GLU A 32 7.69 -7.45 3.16
N ILE A 33 6.50 -7.87 2.71
CA ILE A 33 5.72 -8.93 3.38
C ILE A 33 6.36 -10.31 3.17
N ASP A 34 6.87 -10.60 1.98
CA ASP A 34 7.53 -11.86 1.68
C ASP A 34 8.87 -11.98 2.39
N GLN A 35 9.58 -10.86 2.61
CA GLN A 35 10.84 -10.82 3.34
C GLN A 35 10.67 -10.92 4.86
N TYR A 36 9.59 -10.36 5.41
CA TYR A 36 9.32 -10.32 6.86
C TYR A 36 7.90 -10.80 7.23
N PRO A 37 7.53 -12.05 6.90
CA PRO A 37 6.16 -12.55 7.05
C PRO A 37 5.66 -12.53 8.51
N GLU A 38 6.55 -12.65 9.48
CA GLU A 38 6.26 -12.60 10.91
C GLU A 38 5.74 -11.23 11.37
N ARG A 39 6.01 -10.16 10.60
CA ARG A 39 5.54 -8.80 10.91
C ARG A 39 4.12 -8.54 10.45
N TYR A 40 3.58 -9.42 9.60
CA TYR A 40 2.31 -9.27 8.86
C TYR A 40 1.55 -10.61 8.83
N THR A 41 1.28 -11.17 10.01
CA THR A 41 0.74 -12.53 10.16
C THR A 41 -0.55 -12.76 9.38
N GLU A 42 -1.42 -11.76 9.28
CA GLU A 42 -2.69 -11.89 8.53
C GLU A 42 -2.44 -11.88 7.02
N LEU A 43 -1.56 -10.98 6.54
CA LEU A 43 -1.21 -10.89 5.12
C LEU A 43 -0.36 -12.07 4.64
N ALA A 44 0.53 -12.60 5.48
CA ALA A 44 1.37 -13.75 5.19
C ALA A 44 0.57 -15.05 5.10
N GLY A 45 -0.50 -15.19 5.89
CA GLY A 45 -1.42 -16.33 5.82
C GLY A 45 -2.31 -16.35 4.58
N CYS A 46 -2.35 -15.26 3.81
CA CYS A 46 -3.17 -15.16 2.60
C CYS A 46 -2.46 -15.75 1.37
N SER A 47 -3.25 -16.34 0.46
CA SER A 47 -2.74 -16.64 -0.89
C SER A 47 -2.24 -15.37 -1.57
N ARG A 48 -1.27 -15.49 -2.48
CA ARG A 48 -0.74 -14.35 -3.26
C ARG A 48 -1.84 -13.51 -3.92
N LYS A 49 -2.85 -14.16 -4.50
CA LYS A 49 -4.02 -13.48 -5.11
C LYS A 49 -4.86 -12.73 -4.07
N GLY A 50 -5.10 -13.36 -2.91
CA GLY A 50 -5.83 -12.76 -1.80
C GLY A 50 -5.09 -11.54 -1.22
N ARG A 51 -3.80 -11.70 -0.93
CA ARG A 51 -2.92 -10.63 -0.44
C ARG A 51 -2.90 -9.43 -1.37
N ARG A 52 -2.74 -9.63 -2.68
CA ARG A 52 -2.81 -8.56 -3.69
C ARG A 52 -4.12 -7.80 -3.67
N ARG A 53 -5.24 -8.51 -3.54
CA ARG A 53 -6.57 -7.89 -3.47
C ARG A 53 -6.69 -7.04 -2.20
N ILE A 54 -6.23 -7.55 -1.06
CA ILE A 54 -6.24 -6.83 0.22
C ILE A 54 -5.39 -5.57 0.15
N ILE A 55 -4.13 -5.67 -0.30
CA ILE A 55 -3.23 -4.52 -0.46
C ILE A 55 -3.88 -3.47 -1.36
N THR A 56 -4.39 -3.87 -2.52
CA THR A 56 -4.98 -2.93 -3.48
C THR A 56 -6.18 -2.19 -2.89
N LEU A 57 -7.08 -2.90 -2.20
CA LEU A 57 -8.26 -2.28 -1.57
C LEU A 57 -7.87 -1.34 -0.43
N ALA A 58 -6.94 -1.76 0.43
CA ALA A 58 -6.49 -0.95 1.56
C ALA A 58 -5.77 0.31 1.06
N MET A 59 -4.87 0.18 0.09
CA MET A 59 -4.14 1.30 -0.47
C MET A 59 -5.06 2.30 -1.19
N ASN A 60 -6.00 1.82 -2.01
CA ASN A 60 -6.99 2.71 -2.65
C ASN A 60 -7.89 3.45 -1.65
N ALA A 61 -8.07 2.90 -0.44
CA ALA A 61 -8.82 3.55 0.63
C ALA A 61 -7.97 4.57 1.42
N MET A 62 -6.64 4.47 1.39
CA MET A 62 -5.72 5.28 2.19
C MET A 62 -4.95 6.34 1.39
N PHE A 63 -4.70 6.09 0.09
CA PHE A 63 -3.74 6.83 -0.72
C PHE A 63 -4.27 7.08 -2.13
N ILE A 64 -3.78 8.16 -2.75
CA ILE A 64 -4.11 8.53 -4.12
C ILE A 64 -3.37 7.58 -5.08
N VAL A 65 -4.10 7.02 -6.05
CA VAL A 65 -3.52 6.16 -7.07
C VAL A 65 -2.79 7.03 -8.09
N TRP A 66 -1.45 6.97 -8.10
CA TRP A 66 -0.63 7.73 -9.04
C TRP A 66 -0.77 7.23 -10.48
N SER A 67 -0.86 5.90 -10.65
CA SER A 67 -0.83 5.28 -11.98
C SER A 67 -2.04 5.59 -12.86
N GLN A 68 -3.13 6.08 -12.28
CA GLN A 68 -4.32 6.51 -13.03
C GLN A 68 -4.18 7.93 -13.61
N SER A 69 -3.24 8.73 -13.11
CA SER A 69 -3.09 10.14 -13.46
C SER A 69 -2.13 10.39 -14.64
N TRP A 70 -1.19 9.48 -14.92
CA TRP A 70 -0.04 9.74 -15.81
C TRP A 70 0.17 8.74 -16.97
N GLY A 71 -0.86 7.99 -17.38
CA GLY A 71 -0.76 7.08 -18.53
C GLY A 71 0.15 5.86 -18.30
N VAL A 72 0.41 5.52 -17.03
CA VAL A 72 1.14 4.31 -16.63
C VAL A 72 0.29 3.09 -16.97
N ARG A 73 0.93 1.94 -17.29
CA ARG A 73 0.20 0.68 -17.50
C ARG A 73 -0.78 0.45 -16.34
N PRO A 74 -2.07 0.19 -16.59
CA PRO A 74 -3.11 0.02 -15.56
C PRO A 74 -2.81 -1.09 -14.54
N SER A 75 -1.89 -2.00 -14.86
CA SER A 75 -1.45 -3.10 -14.01
C SER A 75 -0.42 -2.69 -12.95
N SER A 76 0.22 -1.53 -13.11
CA SER A 76 1.16 -0.98 -12.13
C SER A 76 0.39 -0.20 -11.08
N PHE A 77 0.06 -0.86 -9.98
CA PHE A 77 -0.57 -0.18 -8.84
C PHE A 77 0.52 0.56 -8.06
N VAL A 78 0.50 1.89 -8.21
CA VAL A 78 1.43 2.82 -7.56
C VAL A 78 0.60 3.89 -6.87
N TRP A 79 0.95 4.20 -5.62
CA TRP A 79 0.25 5.18 -4.81
C TRP A 79 1.19 6.28 -4.35
N GLU A 80 0.66 7.49 -4.30
CA GLU A 80 1.30 8.63 -3.64
C GLU A 80 1.11 8.48 -2.13
N VAL A 81 2.23 8.42 -1.43
CA VAL A 81 2.28 8.17 0.02
C VAL A 81 2.90 9.34 0.77
N ARG A 82 3.58 10.25 0.07
CA ARG A 82 4.02 11.54 0.62
C ARG A 82 3.47 12.70 -0.19
N ASP A 83 3.23 13.82 0.47
CA ASP A 83 2.98 15.10 -0.20
C ASP A 83 4.29 15.76 -0.66
N GLN A 84 4.16 16.96 -1.21
CA GLN A 84 5.27 17.80 -1.65
C GLN A 84 6.16 18.27 -0.49
N GLU A 85 5.66 18.24 0.75
CA GLU A 85 6.41 18.58 1.97
C GLU A 85 7.12 17.35 2.60
N GLY A 86 6.95 16.15 2.03
CA GLY A 86 7.59 14.92 2.48
C GLY A 86 6.89 14.23 3.66
N HIS A 87 5.71 14.69 4.05
CA HIS A 87 4.87 14.09 5.09
C HIS A 87 4.06 12.92 4.54
N ILE A 88 3.93 11.85 5.32
CA ILE A 88 3.08 10.72 4.95
C ILE A 88 1.62 11.09 5.23
N HIS A 89 0.82 11.26 4.17
CA HIS A 89 -0.60 11.59 4.30
C HIS A 89 -1.47 10.37 4.15
N ASN A 90 -2.49 10.29 5.01
CA ASN A 90 -3.63 9.41 4.78
C ASN A 90 -4.75 10.26 4.20
N HIS A 91 -5.34 9.83 3.10
CA HIS A 91 -6.52 10.51 2.56
C HIS A 91 -7.59 10.58 3.66
N PRO A 92 -8.09 11.78 4.02
CA PRO A 92 -9.23 11.88 4.92
C PRO A 92 -10.44 11.32 4.16
N GLU A 93 -11.00 10.25 4.71
CA GLU A 93 -12.27 9.60 4.36
C GLU A 93 -12.88 9.95 2.98
N VAL A 94 -12.71 9.06 1.98
CA VAL A 94 -13.75 8.95 0.95
C VAL A 94 -14.97 8.32 1.63
N ARG A 95 -15.76 9.15 2.33
CA ARG A 95 -17.14 8.80 2.69
C ARG A 95 -17.91 8.64 1.38
N ARG A 96 -18.30 7.41 1.08
CA ARG A 96 -19.45 7.10 0.24
C ARG A 96 -20.40 6.24 1.04
#